data_AF-A0A4Y2NAN7-F1
#
_entry.id   AF-A0A4Y2NAN7-F1
#
_cell.length_a   1.000
_cell.length_b   1.000
_cell.length_c   1.000
_cell.angle_alpha   90.00
_cell.angle_beta   90.00
_cell.angle_gamma   90.00
#
_symmetry.space_group_name_H-M   'P 1'
#
loop_
_entity.id
_entity.type
_entity.pdbx_description
1 polymer ?
#
loop_
_entity_poly.entity_id
_entity_poly.type
_entity_poly.pdbx_seq_one_letter_code
_entity_poly.pdbx_strand_id
1 'polypeptide(L)'
;MCLPIDGLVVFPVAPAWLMASHQYPHFWRVVSAVCCMTDSSRSAHKAVIQFLRAEGEHASQIYRRMKEMYGEQCLPRCTIFRRCQHYEARRVKIKDLPRTGQAYVVINNATISAVDELIRQNRRIITREISVELSISKGTVHHIIHKKLGYGKVCAQWVPKQRQRIRRLREWMLALPSSFYTEAIHSLPTRCY
;
A
#
# COMPACT_ATOMS: atom_id res chain seq x y z
N MET A 1 36.59 -66.19 -37.09
CA MET A 1 35.19 -65.77 -36.86
C MET A 1 35.24 -64.39 -36.26
N CYS A 2 34.73 -63.41 -37.01
CA CYS A 2 34.72 -62.00 -36.65
C CYS A 2 33.46 -61.65 -35.85
N LEU A 3 33.58 -60.80 -34.83
CA LEU A 3 32.59 -59.76 -34.54
C LEU A 3 33.31 -58.45 -34.16
N PRO A 4 32.79 -57.26 -34.55
CA PRO A 4 33.61 -56.07 -34.70
C PRO A 4 33.10 -54.83 -33.92
N ILE A 5 33.89 -53.74 -34.04
CA ILE A 5 33.55 -52.30 -34.04
C ILE A 5 33.57 -51.52 -32.70
N ASP A 6 34.67 -50.76 -32.58
CA ASP A 6 34.87 -49.39 -32.11
C ASP A 6 33.74 -48.63 -31.38
N GLY A 7 34.15 -48.01 -30.27
CA GLY A 7 33.40 -46.96 -29.57
C GLY A 7 34.28 -46.16 -28.62
N LEU A 8 35.38 -45.59 -29.13
CA LEU A 8 36.18 -44.58 -28.44
C LEU A 8 35.28 -43.40 -28.01
N VAL A 9 35.00 -43.28 -26.70
CA VAL A 9 34.50 -42.02 -26.12
C VAL A 9 35.65 -41.37 -25.36
N VAL A 10 36.31 -40.44 -26.05
CA VAL A 10 37.24 -39.49 -25.45
C VAL A 10 36.46 -38.59 -24.49
N PHE A 11 36.80 -38.66 -23.20
CA PHE A 11 36.30 -37.73 -22.19
C PHE A 11 36.71 -36.29 -22.55
N PRO A 12 35.77 -35.32 -22.64
CA PRO A 12 36.15 -33.92 -22.69
C PRO A 12 36.46 -33.45 -21.27
N VAL A 13 37.69 -32.95 -21.11
CA VAL A 13 38.18 -32.19 -19.95
C VAL A 13 37.11 -31.17 -19.52
N ALA A 14 36.51 -31.39 -18.36
CA ALA A 14 35.53 -30.47 -17.79
C ALA A 14 36.18 -29.10 -17.51
N PRO A 15 35.50 -27.96 -17.78
CA PRO A 15 36.04 -26.64 -17.50
C PRO A 15 36.30 -26.48 -15.99
N ALA A 16 37.43 -25.88 -15.63
CA ALA A 16 37.92 -25.72 -14.24
C ALA A 16 36.92 -25.12 -13.23
N TRP A 17 35.81 -24.55 -13.69
CA TRP A 17 34.70 -24.06 -12.84
C TRP A 17 33.84 -25.18 -12.23
N LEU A 18 33.72 -26.34 -12.90
CA LEU A 18 33.12 -27.54 -12.32
C LEU A 18 33.98 -28.06 -11.14
N MET A 19 35.30 -27.87 -11.25
CA MET A 19 36.26 -28.21 -10.20
C MET A 19 36.26 -27.17 -9.08
N ALA A 20 36.00 -25.89 -9.35
CA ALA A 20 35.83 -24.87 -8.31
C ALA A 20 34.58 -25.13 -7.44
N SER A 21 33.54 -25.76 -7.99
CA SER A 21 32.37 -26.22 -7.23
C SER A 21 32.69 -27.41 -6.32
N HIS A 22 33.70 -28.20 -6.70
CA HIS A 22 34.24 -29.31 -5.91
C HIS A 22 35.25 -28.85 -4.84
N GLN A 23 35.89 -27.69 -5.05
CA GLN A 23 36.87 -27.11 -4.12
C GLN A 23 36.24 -26.45 -2.89
N TYR A 24 34.98 -25.99 -2.99
CA TYR A 24 34.22 -25.46 -1.86
C TYR A 24 32.82 -26.12 -1.80
N PRO A 25 32.71 -27.39 -1.37
CA PRO A 25 31.42 -28.04 -1.14
C PRO A 25 30.59 -27.37 -0.04
N HIS A 26 31.20 -26.41 0.68
CA HIS A 26 30.54 -25.52 1.63
C HIS A 26 29.98 -24.23 1.01
N PHE A 27 30.28 -23.90 -0.25
CA PHE A 27 29.76 -22.70 -0.92
C PHE A 27 28.22 -22.73 -1.01
N TRP A 28 27.67 -23.88 -1.42
CA TRP A 28 26.24 -24.13 -1.37
C TRP A 28 25.71 -24.28 0.05
N ARG A 29 26.53 -24.68 1.04
CA ARG A 29 26.10 -24.71 2.46
C ARG A 29 26.04 -23.31 3.07
N VAL A 30 26.86 -22.36 2.64
CA VAL A 30 26.81 -20.95 3.07
C VAL A 30 25.64 -20.23 2.41
N VAL A 31 25.43 -20.43 1.11
CA VAL A 31 24.26 -19.89 0.39
C VAL A 31 22.95 -20.57 0.87
N SER A 32 22.99 -21.88 1.12
CA SER A 32 21.87 -22.63 1.69
C SER A 32 21.62 -22.26 3.15
N ALA A 33 22.64 -22.09 4.02
CA ALA A 33 22.44 -21.65 5.41
C ALA A 33 21.90 -20.22 5.50
N VAL A 34 22.27 -19.34 4.57
CA VAL A 34 21.64 -18.01 4.42
C VAL A 34 20.19 -18.14 3.91
N CYS A 35 19.88 -19.16 3.09
CA CYS A 35 18.52 -19.53 2.70
C CYS A 35 17.75 -20.35 3.77
N CYS A 36 18.43 -20.96 4.76
CA CYS A 36 17.86 -21.77 5.83
C CYS A 36 17.14 -20.92 6.90
N MET A 37 17.15 -19.59 6.77
CA MET A 37 16.16 -18.72 7.42
C MET A 37 14.86 -18.69 6.59
N THR A 38 14.34 -19.87 6.27
CA THR A 38 13.30 -20.15 5.29
C THR A 38 11.99 -19.42 5.56
N ASP A 39 11.84 -18.25 4.97
CA ASP A 39 10.52 -17.74 4.63
C ASP A 39 10.15 -18.32 3.25
N SER A 40 9.10 -19.15 3.17
CA SER A 40 8.43 -19.51 1.91
C SER A 40 7.67 -18.31 1.32
N SER A 41 8.27 -17.13 1.44
CA SER A 41 7.70 -15.89 0.97
C SER A 41 7.83 -15.85 -0.56
N ARG A 42 6.82 -15.27 -1.20
CA ARG A 42 6.86 -15.01 -2.65
C ARG A 42 8.08 -14.17 -3.05
N SER A 43 8.64 -13.41 -2.11
CA SER A 43 9.84 -12.58 -2.26
C SER A 43 11.12 -13.41 -2.30
N ALA A 44 11.27 -14.43 -1.44
CA ALA A 44 12.41 -15.33 -1.45
C ALA A 44 12.53 -16.07 -2.79
N HIS A 45 11.43 -16.63 -3.28
CA HIS A 45 11.37 -17.27 -4.60
C HIS A 45 11.71 -16.28 -5.75
N LYS A 46 11.36 -14.99 -5.64
CA LYS A 46 11.75 -13.97 -6.65
C LYS A 46 13.26 -13.75 -6.66
N ALA A 47 13.86 -13.64 -5.48
CA ALA A 47 15.29 -13.36 -5.33
C ALA A 47 16.14 -14.49 -5.90
N VAL A 48 15.80 -15.75 -5.58
CA VAL A 48 16.54 -16.92 -6.11
C VAL A 48 16.41 -17.02 -7.63
N ILE A 49 15.21 -16.84 -8.20
CA ILE A 49 15.03 -16.84 -9.67
C ILE A 49 15.84 -15.72 -10.32
N GLN A 50 15.88 -14.53 -9.71
CA GLN A 50 16.64 -13.40 -10.24
C GLN A 50 18.14 -13.66 -10.19
N PHE A 51 18.64 -14.21 -9.08
CA PHE A 51 20.05 -14.57 -8.91
C PHE A 51 20.49 -15.60 -9.95
N LEU A 52 19.77 -16.72 -10.06
CA LEU A 52 20.09 -17.77 -11.04
C LEU A 52 20.00 -17.26 -12.48
N ARG A 53 19.10 -16.31 -12.77
CA ARG A 53 19.04 -15.69 -14.09
C ARG A 53 20.21 -14.75 -14.35
N ALA A 54 20.69 -14.03 -13.33
CA ALA A 54 21.88 -13.18 -13.43
C ALA A 54 23.17 -14.01 -13.61
N GLU A 55 23.22 -15.23 -13.08
CA GLU A 55 24.27 -16.21 -13.37
C GLU A 55 24.24 -16.74 -14.82
N GLY A 56 23.18 -16.42 -15.59
CA GLY A 56 23.05 -16.82 -17.00
C GLY A 56 22.31 -18.15 -17.22
N GLU A 57 21.70 -18.72 -16.19
CA GLU A 57 21.00 -20.01 -16.31
C GLU A 57 19.73 -19.90 -17.17
N HIS A 58 19.48 -20.92 -17.99
CA HIS A 58 18.25 -21.02 -18.77
C HIS A 58 17.04 -21.35 -17.89
N ALA A 59 15.84 -20.88 -18.28
CA ALA A 59 14.62 -21.01 -17.47
C ALA A 59 14.25 -22.47 -17.12
N SER A 60 14.59 -23.43 -17.99
CA SER A 60 14.45 -24.87 -17.72
C SER A 60 15.35 -25.35 -16.59
N GLN A 61 16.59 -24.89 -16.55
CA GLN A 61 17.57 -25.22 -15.54
C GLN A 61 17.24 -24.59 -14.19
N ILE A 62 16.76 -23.34 -14.23
CA ILE A 62 16.23 -22.64 -13.05
C ILE A 62 15.06 -23.43 -12.45
N TYR A 63 14.12 -23.92 -13.28
CA TYR A 63 12.99 -24.71 -12.78
C TYR A 63 13.44 -26.01 -12.09
N ARG A 64 14.42 -26.71 -12.66
CA ARG A 64 14.97 -27.94 -12.06
C ARG A 64 15.58 -27.67 -10.69
N ARG A 65 16.44 -26.65 -10.57
CA ARG A 65 17.05 -26.26 -9.28
C ARG A 65 16.01 -25.77 -8.27
N MET A 66 15.04 -24.97 -8.70
CA MET A 66 13.96 -24.51 -7.83
C MET A 66 13.11 -25.68 -7.30
N LYS A 67 12.85 -26.70 -8.13
CA LYS A 67 12.12 -27.90 -7.72
C LYS A 67 12.94 -28.76 -6.75
N GLU A 68 14.24 -28.88 -6.95
CA GLU A 68 15.15 -29.56 -6.02
C GLU A 68 15.22 -28.85 -4.67
N MET A 69 15.23 -27.51 -4.64
CA MET A 69 15.33 -26.73 -3.40
C MET A 69 14.02 -26.61 -2.62
N TYR A 70 12.89 -26.36 -3.30
CA TYR A 70 11.61 -26.05 -2.66
C TYR A 70 10.59 -27.20 -2.71
N GLY A 71 10.87 -28.27 -3.49
CA GLY A 71 9.99 -29.42 -3.62
C GLY A 71 8.56 -29.02 -4.02
N GLU A 72 7.59 -29.41 -3.21
CA GLU A 72 6.16 -29.11 -3.39
C GLU A 72 5.81 -27.62 -3.19
N GLN A 73 6.65 -26.85 -2.49
CA GLN A 73 6.45 -25.41 -2.30
C GLN A 73 6.98 -24.58 -3.49
N CYS A 74 7.53 -25.24 -4.51
CA CYS A 74 8.07 -24.60 -5.68
C CYS A 74 6.98 -23.89 -6.51
N LEU A 75 7.33 -22.75 -7.09
CA LEU A 75 6.42 -22.05 -8.00
C LEU A 75 6.14 -22.88 -9.25
N PRO A 76 4.91 -22.81 -9.81
CA PRO A 76 4.59 -23.49 -11.05
C PRO A 76 5.54 -23.08 -12.18
N ARG A 77 5.89 -24.04 -13.04
CA ARG A 77 6.83 -23.84 -14.17
C ARG A 77 6.51 -22.59 -15.00
N CYS A 78 5.22 -22.38 -15.32
CA CYS A 78 4.78 -21.21 -16.08
C CYS A 78 5.12 -19.87 -15.39
N THR A 79 5.05 -19.80 -14.07
CA THR A 79 5.35 -18.59 -13.29
C THR A 79 6.85 -18.29 -13.29
N ILE A 80 7.69 -19.32 -13.20
CA ILE A 80 9.15 -19.18 -13.25
C ILE A 80 9.59 -18.70 -14.64
N PHE A 81 9.06 -19.31 -15.71
CA PHE A 81 9.37 -18.91 -17.08
C PHE A 81 8.97 -17.47 -17.37
N ARG A 82 7.75 -17.07 -16.98
CA ARG A 82 7.28 -15.68 -17.12
C ARG A 82 8.19 -14.69 -16.39
N ARG A 83 8.68 -15.04 -15.19
CA ARG A 83 9.63 -14.20 -14.45
C ARG A 83 10.99 -14.10 -15.13
N CYS A 84 11.52 -15.20 -15.66
CA CYS A 84 12.78 -15.18 -16.41
C CYS A 84 12.68 -14.23 -17.62
N GLN A 85 11.56 -14.27 -18.35
CA GLN A 85 11.29 -13.34 -19.45
C GLN A 85 11.23 -11.87 -19.00
N HIS A 86 10.64 -11.58 -17.84
CA HIS A 86 10.60 -10.22 -17.30
C HIS A 86 12.00 -9.69 -16.91
N TYR A 87 12.90 -10.55 -16.45
CA TYR A 87 14.27 -10.16 -16.09
C TYR A 87 15.19 -9.96 -17.30
N GLU A 88 14.99 -10.71 -18.40
CA GLU A 88 15.64 -10.44 -19.69
C GLU A 88 15.38 -9.02 -20.20
N ALA A 89 14.16 -8.53 -19.99
CA ALA A 89 13.77 -7.17 -20.33
C ALA A 89 14.38 -6.08 -19.42
N ARG A 90 15.42 -6.41 -18.62
CA ARG A 90 16.12 -5.56 -17.63
C ARG A 90 15.20 -4.87 -16.61
N ARG A 91 13.99 -5.39 -16.38
CA ARG A 91 13.07 -4.86 -15.37
C ARG A 91 13.40 -5.46 -14.00
N VAL A 92 14.51 -5.01 -13.41
CA VAL A 92 14.98 -5.39 -12.07
C VAL A 92 14.15 -4.70 -10.98
N LYS A 93 12.83 -4.94 -10.95
CA LYS A 93 11.97 -4.52 -9.83
C LYS A 93 11.61 -5.75 -8.99
N ILE A 94 12.34 -5.92 -7.89
CA ILE A 94 12.10 -6.97 -6.88
C ILE A 94 10.75 -6.76 -6.19
N LYS A 95 10.34 -5.50 -6.00
CA LYS A 95 9.04 -5.15 -5.43
C LYS A 95 7.96 -5.20 -6.52
N ASP A 96 6.82 -5.77 -6.18
CA ASP A 96 5.64 -5.68 -7.04
C ASP A 96 5.32 -4.20 -7.27
N LEU A 97 5.12 -3.83 -8.53
CA LEU A 97 4.60 -2.50 -8.84
C LEU A 97 3.26 -2.34 -8.11
N PRO A 98 2.94 -1.15 -7.59
CA PRO A 98 1.62 -0.90 -7.05
C PRO A 98 0.63 -1.31 -8.14
N ARG A 99 -0.22 -2.29 -7.82
CA ARG A 99 -1.21 -2.77 -8.78
C ARG A 99 -2.11 -1.57 -9.07
N THR A 100 -2.05 -1.08 -10.30
CA THR A 100 -2.95 -0.03 -10.75
C THR A 100 -4.37 -0.60 -10.65
N GLY A 101 -5.07 -0.24 -9.58
CA GLY A 101 -6.44 -0.70 -9.37
C GLY A 101 -7.37 -0.08 -10.40
N GLN A 102 -8.51 -0.73 -10.65
CA GLN A 102 -9.55 -0.27 -11.58
C GLN A 102 -10.05 1.15 -11.26
N ALA A 103 -9.98 1.57 -10.00
CA ALA A 103 -10.27 2.94 -9.58
C ALA A 103 -9.36 3.99 -10.24
N TYR A 104 -8.11 3.67 -10.57
CA TYR A 104 -7.20 4.61 -11.23
C TYR A 104 -7.63 4.96 -12.66
N VAL A 105 -8.31 4.04 -13.35
CA VAL A 105 -8.74 4.23 -14.75
C VAL A 105 -10.00 5.09 -14.85
N VAL A 106 -10.86 5.08 -13.82
CA VAL A 106 -12.13 5.85 -13.81
C VAL A 106 -11.95 7.25 -13.21
N ILE A 107 -10.86 7.51 -12.49
CA ILE A 107 -10.62 8.78 -11.80
C ILE A 107 -9.80 9.70 -12.72
N ASN A 108 -10.50 10.54 -13.49
CA ASN A 108 -9.90 11.63 -14.25
C ASN A 108 -9.75 12.88 -13.36
N ASN A 109 -8.80 13.76 -13.69
CA ASN A 109 -8.64 15.04 -12.97
C ASN A 109 -9.91 15.91 -13.03
N ALA A 110 -10.68 15.81 -14.12
CA ALA A 110 -11.97 16.48 -14.26
C ALA A 110 -13.00 15.99 -13.22
N THR A 111 -13.10 14.67 -13.00
CA THR A 111 -14.05 14.13 -12.01
C THR A 111 -13.63 14.45 -10.58
N ILE A 112 -12.32 14.49 -10.29
CA ILE A 112 -11.82 14.95 -8.99
C ILE A 112 -12.21 16.41 -8.74
N SER A 113 -12.05 17.27 -9.75
CA SER A 113 -12.36 18.70 -9.63
C SER A 113 -13.86 18.94 -9.45
N ALA A 114 -14.71 18.21 -10.19
CA ALA A 114 -16.16 18.27 -10.02
C ALA A 114 -16.60 17.84 -8.61
N VAL A 115 -16.02 16.77 -8.06
CA VAL A 115 -16.27 16.36 -6.67
C VAL A 115 -15.81 17.43 -5.67
N ASP A 116 -14.65 18.05 -5.89
CA ASP A 116 -14.15 19.13 -5.01
C ASP A 116 -15.08 20.35 -5.03
N GLU A 117 -15.55 20.74 -6.21
CA GLU A 117 -16.48 21.86 -6.37
C GLU A 117 -17.81 21.64 -5.65
N LEU A 118 -18.42 20.46 -5.79
CA LEU A 118 -19.65 20.10 -5.08
C LEU A 118 -19.49 20.16 -3.56
N ILE A 119 -18.35 19.68 -3.05
CA ILE A 119 -18.03 19.74 -1.61
C ILE A 119 -17.81 21.19 -1.16
N ARG A 120 -17.21 22.04 -2.00
CA ARG A 120 -17.01 23.47 -1.71
C ARG A 120 -18.32 24.24 -1.65
N GLN A 121 -19.24 23.95 -2.57
CA GLN A 121 -20.56 24.57 -2.62
C GLN A 121 -21.42 24.15 -1.42
N ASN A 122 -21.43 22.86 -1.07
CA ASN A 122 -22.16 22.35 0.08
C ASN A 122 -21.29 21.46 0.98
N ARG A 123 -20.80 22.04 2.08
CA ARG A 123 -19.94 21.35 3.06
C ARG A 123 -20.64 20.21 3.82
N ARG A 124 -21.97 20.06 3.69
CA ARG A 124 -22.76 19.02 4.34
C ARG A 124 -23.26 17.94 3.37
N ILE A 125 -22.85 17.97 2.11
CA ILE A 125 -23.28 17.02 1.08
C ILE A 125 -22.92 15.57 1.43
N ILE A 126 -23.80 14.63 1.09
CA ILE A 126 -23.62 13.21 1.36
C ILE A 126 -22.98 12.53 0.14
N THR A 127 -22.10 11.55 0.38
CA THR A 127 -21.44 10.76 -0.70
C THR A 127 -22.44 10.14 -1.69
N ARG A 128 -23.68 9.85 -1.26
CA ARG A 128 -24.75 9.33 -2.12
C ARG A 128 -25.25 10.37 -3.10
N GLU A 129 -25.36 11.63 -2.69
CA GLU A 129 -25.83 12.72 -3.54
C GLU A 129 -24.81 12.99 -4.65
N ILE A 130 -23.53 13.12 -4.28
CA ILE A 130 -22.42 13.26 -5.25
C ILE A 130 -22.38 12.08 -6.24
N SER A 131 -22.62 10.86 -5.75
CA SER A 131 -22.64 9.65 -6.58
C SER A 131 -23.75 9.67 -7.63
N VAL A 132 -24.93 10.18 -7.27
CA VAL A 132 -26.06 10.34 -8.19
C VAL A 132 -25.79 11.47 -9.18
N GLU A 133 -25.35 12.63 -8.69
CA GLU A 133 -25.12 13.82 -9.51
C GLU A 133 -24.04 13.61 -10.57
N LEU A 134 -22.93 12.96 -10.21
CA LEU A 134 -21.85 12.67 -11.14
C LEU A 134 -21.99 11.31 -11.84
N SER A 135 -23.02 10.52 -11.51
CA SER A 135 -23.20 9.14 -12.02
C SER A 135 -21.98 8.24 -11.79
N ILE A 136 -21.30 8.42 -10.66
CA ILE A 136 -20.10 7.68 -10.26
C ILE A 136 -20.45 6.70 -9.14
N SER A 137 -19.78 5.55 -9.08
CA SER A 137 -19.97 4.61 -7.98
C SER A 137 -19.63 5.22 -6.60
N LYS A 138 -20.42 4.89 -5.57
CA LYS A 138 -20.18 5.36 -4.19
C LYS A 138 -18.76 5.06 -3.69
N GLY A 139 -18.21 3.90 -4.06
CA GLY A 139 -16.85 3.50 -3.69
C GLY A 139 -15.79 4.40 -4.30
N THR A 140 -15.98 4.80 -5.56
CA THR A 140 -15.08 5.74 -6.25
C THR A 140 -15.15 7.14 -5.62
N VAL A 141 -16.35 7.65 -5.34
CA VAL A 141 -16.51 8.95 -4.65
C VAL A 141 -15.81 8.93 -3.28
N HIS A 142 -16.03 7.88 -2.49
CA HIS A 142 -15.37 7.71 -1.20
C HIS A 142 -13.84 7.70 -1.33
N HIS A 143 -13.31 7.00 -2.35
CA HIS A 143 -11.88 6.99 -2.64
C HIS A 143 -11.36 8.39 -3.02
N ILE A 144 -12.08 9.14 -3.86
CA ILE A 144 -11.70 10.51 -4.25
C ILE A 144 -11.64 11.42 -3.00
N ILE A 145 -12.69 11.42 -2.18
CA ILE A 145 -12.77 12.28 -0.99
C ILE A 145 -11.61 12.01 -0.03
N HIS A 146 -11.35 10.75 0.31
CA HIS A 146 -10.37 10.42 1.35
C HIS A 146 -8.93 10.25 0.84
N LYS A 147 -8.72 9.73 -0.37
CA LYS A 147 -7.38 9.43 -0.90
C LYS A 147 -6.85 10.49 -1.85
N LYS A 148 -7.72 11.21 -2.58
CA LYS A 148 -7.30 12.26 -3.53
C LYS A 148 -7.39 13.65 -2.91
N LEU A 149 -8.54 13.99 -2.32
CA LEU A 149 -8.78 15.30 -1.71
C LEU A 149 -8.32 15.37 -0.24
N GLY A 150 -8.24 14.22 0.44
CA GLY A 150 -7.81 14.16 1.85
C GLY A 150 -8.83 14.72 2.84
N TYR A 151 -10.11 14.84 2.45
CA TYR A 151 -11.15 15.35 3.32
C TYR A 151 -11.57 14.33 4.38
N GLY A 152 -11.87 14.85 5.58
CA GLY A 152 -12.40 14.10 6.70
C GLY A 152 -13.77 14.63 7.10
N LYS A 153 -14.65 13.73 7.58
CA LYS A 153 -15.93 14.14 8.15
C LYS A 153 -15.69 14.77 9.52
N VAL A 154 -16.15 16.00 9.72
CA VAL A 154 -16.17 16.66 11.02
C VAL A 154 -17.61 16.70 11.53
N CYS A 155 -17.83 16.27 12.76
CA CYS A 155 -19.14 16.40 13.41
C CYS A 155 -19.32 17.85 13.92
N ALA A 156 -20.51 18.41 13.76
CA ALA A 156 -20.82 19.73 14.30
C ALA A 156 -20.71 19.71 15.84
N GLN A 157 -20.06 20.73 16.41
CA GLN A 157 -20.03 20.92 17.85
C GLN A 157 -21.38 21.47 18.32
N TRP A 158 -21.94 20.87 19.36
CA TRP A 158 -23.13 21.42 20.02
C TRP A 158 -22.80 22.79 20.64
N VAL A 159 -23.47 23.84 20.17
CA VAL A 159 -23.33 25.19 20.72
C VAL A 159 -24.56 25.50 21.59
N PRO A 160 -24.42 25.69 22.91
CA PRO A 160 -25.54 26.06 23.78
C PRO A 160 -26.13 27.42 23.36
N LYS A 161 -27.45 27.45 23.15
CA LYS A 161 -28.21 28.65 22.75
C LYS A 161 -28.12 29.80 23.78
N GLN A 162 -27.71 29.50 25.03
CA GLN A 162 -27.57 30.43 26.16
C GLN A 162 -26.69 31.66 25.86
N ARG A 163 -25.66 31.54 25.00
CA ARG A 163 -24.74 32.67 24.70
C ARG A 163 -25.45 33.87 24.05
N GLN A 164 -26.47 33.64 23.23
CA GLN A 164 -27.25 34.74 22.61
C GLN A 164 -28.21 35.41 23.60
N ARG A 165 -28.63 34.73 24.67
CA ARG A 165 -29.44 35.30 25.75
C ARG A 165 -28.57 36.13 26.70
N ILE A 166 -27.39 35.63 27.06
CA ILE A 166 -26.43 36.35 27.92
C ILE A 166 -25.85 37.59 27.21
N ARG A 167 -25.55 37.53 25.90
CA ARG A 167 -25.10 38.70 25.14
C ARG A 167 -26.16 39.82 25.14
N ARG A 168 -27.41 39.46 24.83
CA ARG A 168 -28.53 40.42 24.90
C ARG A 168 -28.71 40.96 26.32
N LEU A 169 -28.71 40.11 27.34
CA LEU A 169 -28.84 40.56 28.73
C LEU A 169 -27.71 41.53 29.14
N ARG A 170 -26.48 41.36 28.65
CA ARG A 170 -25.38 42.33 28.87
C ARG A 170 -25.60 43.65 28.15
N GLU A 171 -26.11 43.64 26.91
CA GLU A 171 -26.51 44.86 26.20
C GLU A 171 -27.63 45.61 26.95
N TRP A 172 -28.64 44.90 27.47
CA TRP A 172 -29.69 45.48 28.30
C TRP A 172 -29.16 46.02 29.64
N MET A 173 -28.23 45.31 30.30
CA MET A 173 -27.60 45.78 31.56
C MET A 173 -26.72 47.03 31.37
N LEU A 174 -26.06 47.18 30.22
CA LEU A 174 -25.25 48.36 29.90
C LEU A 174 -26.09 49.57 29.44
N ALA A 175 -27.36 49.34 29.07
CA ALA A 175 -28.30 50.37 28.63
C ALA A 175 -29.20 50.91 29.76
N LEU A 176 -29.16 50.32 30.95
CA LEU A 176 -29.89 50.82 32.11
C LEU A 176 -29.10 51.98 32.78
N PRO A 177 -29.75 53.10 33.12
CA PRO A 177 -29.10 54.20 33.82
C PRO A 177 -28.49 53.73 35.16
N SER A 178 -27.27 54.20 35.47
CA SER A 178 -26.53 53.88 36.70
C SER A 178 -27.31 54.09 38.01
N SER A 179 -28.41 54.85 37.98
CA SER A 179 -29.25 55.13 39.15
C SER A 179 -30.01 53.91 39.68
N PHE A 180 -30.23 52.87 38.87
CA PHE A 180 -30.93 51.65 39.31
C PHE A 180 -30.05 50.66 40.10
N TYR A 181 -28.72 50.72 39.94
CA TYR A 181 -27.80 49.79 40.61
C TYR A 181 -27.50 50.15 42.06
N THR A 182 -27.60 51.43 42.42
CA THR A 182 -27.31 51.91 43.78
C THR A 182 -28.46 51.64 44.75
N GLU A 183 -29.72 51.71 44.31
CA GLU A 183 -30.88 51.41 45.17
C GLU A 183 -30.98 49.91 45.54
N ALA A 184 -30.48 49.02 44.68
CA ALA A 184 -30.49 47.57 44.94
C ALA A 184 -29.42 47.12 45.95
N ILE A 185 -28.33 47.87 46.12
CA ILE A 185 -27.26 47.54 47.08
C ILE A 185 -27.62 48.04 48.49
N HIS A 186 -28.35 49.15 48.61
CA HIS A 186 -28.81 49.70 49.90
C HIS A 186 -30.04 48.99 50.50
N SER A 187 -30.68 48.07 49.77
CA SER A 187 -31.87 47.32 50.20
C SER A 187 -31.61 45.84 50.49
N LEU A 188 -30.36 45.37 50.36
CA LEU A 188 -29.97 44.04 50.82
C LEU A 188 -29.96 44.02 52.36
N PRO A 189 -30.72 43.13 53.03
CA PRO A 189 -30.68 43.05 54.47
C PRO A 189 -29.27 42.60 54.88
N THR A 190 -28.52 43.49 55.53
CA THR A 190 -27.29 43.14 56.24
C THR A 190 -27.69 42.13 57.30
N ARG A 191 -27.36 40.87 57.01
CA ARG A 191 -27.47 39.72 57.88
C ARG A 191 -27.01 40.10 59.29
N CYS A 192 -27.94 40.23 60.22
CA CYS A 192 -27.62 40.24 61.65
C CYS A 192 -27.01 38.88 62.01
N TYR A 193 -25.93 38.93 62.78
CA TYR A 193 -25.24 37.78 63.35
C TYR A 193 -26.17 36.87 64.16
#